data_AF-A0A2M6WQZ9-F1
#
_entry.id   AF-A0A2M6WQZ9-F1
#
_cell.length_a   1.000
_cell.length_b   1.000
_cell.length_c   1.000
_cell.angle_alpha   90.00
_cell.angle_beta   90.00
_cell.angle_gamma   90.00
#
_symmetry.space_group_name_H-M   'P 1'
#
loop_
_entity.id
_entity.type
_entity.pdbx_description
1 polymer ?
#
loop_
_entity_poly.entity_id
_entity_poly.type
_entity_poly.pdbx_seq_one_letter_code
_entity_poly.pdbx_strand_id
1 'polypeptide(L)' 'EAEAKKIALESEKVKKWIEEKEVIKVIFVKGKLVNIVVKG' A
#
# COMPACT_ATOMS: atom_id res chain seq x y z
N GLU A 1 -4.87 1.83 12.84
CA GLU A 1 -4.93 1.09 11.55
C GLU A 1 -4.95 2.01 10.34
N ALA A 2 -5.62 3.18 10.40
CA ALA A 2 -5.67 4.13 9.29
C ALA A 2 -4.31 4.82 8.95
N GLU A 3 -3.46 5.09 9.94
CA GLU A 3 -2.22 5.86 9.74
C GLU A 3 -1.19 5.13 8.89
N ALA A 4 -0.94 3.84 9.13
CA ALA A 4 0.04 3.09 8.35
C ALA A 4 -0.36 2.92 6.88
N LYS A 5 -1.67 2.84 6.60
CA LYS A 5 -2.18 2.79 5.22
C LYS A 5 -1.99 4.14 4.52
N LYS A 6 -2.21 5.25 5.23
CA LYS A 6 -1.95 6.61 4.74
C LYS A 6 -0.46 6.85 4.49
N ILE A 7 0.42 6.52 5.44
CA ILE A 7 1.87 6.68 5.28
C ILE A 7 2.39 5.86 4.09
N ALA A 8 1.90 4.64 3.91
CA ALA A 8 2.24 3.83 2.74
C ALA A 8 1.73 4.45 1.44
N LEU A 9 0.50 4.99 1.41
CA LEU A 9 -0.12 5.61 0.22
C LEU A 9 0.38 7.05 -0.07
N GLU A 10 0.92 7.75 0.92
CA GLU A 10 1.45 9.12 0.79
C GLU A 10 2.92 9.13 0.35
N SER A 11 3.62 7.99 0.43
CA SER A 11 4.97 7.87 -0.08
C SER A 11 4.98 7.98 -1.61
N GLU A 12 5.67 8.98 -2.16
CA GLU A 12 5.74 9.26 -3.60
C GLU A 12 6.21 8.05 -4.42
N LYS A 13 7.07 7.21 -3.84
CA LYS A 13 7.54 5.94 -4.44
C LYS A 13 6.41 4.94 -4.61
N VAL A 14 5.51 4.88 -3.62
CA VAL A 14 4.39 3.94 -3.59
C VAL A 14 3.27 4.46 -4.49
N LYS A 15 2.99 5.77 -4.52
CA LYS A 15 2.08 6.36 -5.51
C LYS A 15 2.49 6.00 -6.94
N LYS A 16 3.74 6.23 -7.33
CA LYS A 16 4.23 5.85 -8.67
C LYS A 16 4.07 4.35 -8.99
N TRP A 17 4.15 3.49 -7.98
CA TRP A 17 4.00 2.03 -8.16
C TRP A 17 2.55 1.56 -8.20
N ILE A 18 1.62 2.32 -7.62
CA ILE A 18 0.19 2.00 -7.56
C ILE A 18 -0.60 2.75 -8.64
N GLU A 19 -0.16 3.93 -9.07
CA GLU A 19 -0.90 4.76 -10.02
C GLU A 19 -1.04 4.09 -11.39
N GLU A 20 -0.06 3.29 -11.80
CA GLU A 20 -0.12 2.46 -13.01
C GLU A 20 -0.60 1.02 -12.76
N LYS A 21 -0.94 0.63 -11.52
CA LYS A 21 -1.30 -0.76 -11.18
C LYS A 21 -2.50 -0.86 -10.24
N GLU A 22 -3.49 -1.66 -10.62
CA GLU A 22 -4.65 -1.88 -9.76
C GLU A 22 -4.27 -2.58 -8.45
N VAL A 23 -4.59 -1.96 -7.31
CA VAL A 23 -4.44 -2.58 -5.99
C VAL A 23 -5.50 -3.65 -5.83
N ILE A 24 -5.08 -4.92 -5.83
CA ILE A 24 -5.97 -6.07 -5.68
C ILE A 24 -6.26 -6.30 -4.20
N LYS A 25 -5.24 -6.14 -3.35
CA LYS A 25 -5.32 -6.50 -1.93
C LYS A 25 -4.33 -5.70 -1.11
N VAL A 26 -4.78 -5.23 0.05
CA VAL A 26 -3.90 -4.66 1.07
C VAL A 26 -4.00 -5.51 2.32
N ILE A 27 -2.91 -6.18 2.68
CA ILE A 27 -2.82 -7.03 3.85
C ILE A 27 -2.09 -6.21 4.93
N PHE A 28 -2.83 -5.77 5.94
CA PHE A 28 -2.29 -5.04 7.07
C PHE A 28 -2.23 -5.95 8.28
N VAL A 29 -1.02 -6.23 8.77
CA VAL A 29 -0.78 -6.96 10.01
C VAL A 29 -0.28 -5.97 11.05
N LYS A 30 -1.16 -5.61 11.99
CA LYS A 30 -0.89 -4.63 13.06
C LYS A 30 0.38 -5.02 13.84
N GLY A 31 1.37 -4.14 13.85
CA GLY A 31 2.65 -4.33 14.54
C GLY A 31 3.68 -5.22 13.82
N LYS A 32 3.40 -5.70 12.60
CA LYS A 32 4.34 -6.50 11.80
C LYS A 32 4.62 -5.93 10.41
N LEU A 33 3.60 -5.76 9.57
CA LEU A 33 3.78 -5.55 8.13
C LEU A 33 2.56 -4.92 7.47
N VAL A 34 2.79 -4.10 6.45
CA VAL A 34 1.79 -3.75 5.44
C VAL A 34 2.26 -4.29 4.10
N ASN A 35 1.51 -5.20 3.50
CA ASN A 35 1.78 -5.70 2.16
C ASN A 35 0.69 -5.24 1.19
N ILE A 36 1.10 -4.63 0.08
CA ILE A 36 0.18 -4.12 -0.95
C ILE A 36 0.39 -4.98 -2.19
N VAL A 37 -0.61 -5.76 -2.54
CA VAL A 37 -0.64 -6.60 -3.74
C VAL A 37 -1.24 -5.77 -4.88
N VAL A 38 -0.44 -5.55 -5.92
CA VAL A 38 -0.83 -4.84 -7.13
C VAL A 38 -0.81 -5.78 -8.33
N LYS A 39 -1.77 -5.62 -9.26
CA LYS A 39 -1.80 -6.34 -10.54
C LYS A 39 -1.13 -5.47 -11.60
N GLY A 40 -0.13 -6.03 -12.29
CA GLY A 40 0.44 -5.45 -13.51
C GLY A 40 -0.13 -6.13 -14.74
#